data_AF-A0A2D6EZD4-F1
#
_entry.id   AF-A0A2D6EZD4-F1
#
_cell.length_a   1.000
_cell.length_b   1.000
_cell.length_c   1.000
_cell.angle_alpha   90.00
_cell.angle_beta   90.00
_cell.angle_gamma   90.00
#
_symmetry.space_group_name_H-M   'P 1'
#
loop_
_entity.id
_entity.type
_entity.pdbx_description
1 polymer ?
#
loop_
_entity_poly.entity_id
_entity_poly.type
_entity_poly.pdbx_seq_one_letter_code
_entity_poly.pdbx_strand_id
1 'polypeptide(L)'
;MAYDIPPQLQHKEKIVFGLTLIQLVYAAPTFLIVFFLVFKSGLSLPFSGSLSVFFVCVALFLIFFDGQKYVMNVTKYLLNQEVKVNTQRLKQLVDIQQIKGNVVQTSKTKLAVLEVTPLNFMLKQEQEKQGILIGFQKFLNSLDFPVQIHISSNTISIRKHLKYLEKKTKKRPALFKSYCQHLR
;
A
#
# COMPACT_ATOMS: atom_id res chain seq x y z
N MET A 1 -21.24 -7.61 -20.72
CA MET A 1 -20.59 -6.32 -21.02
C MET A 1 -20.12 -5.75 -19.69
N ALA A 2 -18.81 -5.55 -19.52
CA ALA A 2 -18.29 -4.97 -18.28
C ALA A 2 -18.81 -3.54 -18.19
N TYR A 3 -19.53 -3.23 -17.11
CA TYR A 3 -19.97 -1.87 -16.83
C TYR A 3 -18.74 -1.09 -16.35
N ASP A 4 -18.11 -0.33 -17.25
CA ASP A 4 -17.09 0.64 -16.88
C ASP A 4 -17.77 1.71 -16.03
N ILE A 5 -17.48 1.70 -14.73
CA ILE A 5 -17.92 2.75 -13.82
C ILE A 5 -17.29 4.06 -14.35
N PRO A 6 -18.09 5.07 -14.76
CA PRO A 6 -17.52 6.32 -15.21
C PRO A 6 -16.68 6.88 -14.05
N PRO A 7 -15.41 7.27 -14.29
CA PRO A 7 -14.59 7.84 -13.25
C PRO A 7 -15.32 9.04 -12.66
N GLN A 8 -15.41 9.11 -11.33
CA GLN A 8 -16.04 10.25 -10.65
C GLN A 8 -15.31 11.52 -11.10
N LEU A 9 -15.99 12.34 -11.90
CA LEU A 9 -15.51 13.66 -12.29
C LEU A 9 -15.43 14.51 -11.03
N GLN A 10 -14.25 14.52 -10.40
CA GLN A 10 -13.89 15.55 -9.44
C GLN A 10 -13.70 16.84 -10.22
N HIS A 11 -14.81 17.49 -10.58
CA HIS A 11 -14.79 18.81 -11.17
C HIS A 11 -14.31 19.78 -10.10
N LYS A 12 -12.98 19.94 -10.01
CA LYS A 12 -12.38 21.08 -9.32
C LYS A 12 -12.89 22.32 -10.06
N GLU A 13 -13.77 23.09 -9.43
CA GLU A 13 -14.31 24.32 -10.00
C GLU A 13 -13.16 25.26 -10.36
N LYS A 14 -12.97 25.48 -11.66
CA LYS A 14 -12.00 26.44 -12.19
C LYS A 14 -12.74 27.76 -12.35
N ILE A 15 -12.27 28.79 -11.65
CA ILE A 15 -13.02 30.05 -11.52
C ILE A 15 -12.37 31.14 -12.36
N VAL A 16 -11.13 31.53 -12.03
CA VAL A 16 -10.44 32.66 -12.68
C VAL A 16 -9.11 32.17 -13.26
N PHE A 17 -8.83 32.50 -14.53
CA PHE A 17 -7.64 32.06 -15.27
C PHE A 17 -7.40 30.53 -15.29
N GLY A 18 -8.45 29.72 -15.10
CA GLY A 18 -8.34 28.26 -15.01
C GLY A 18 -7.84 27.74 -13.67
N LEU A 19 -7.69 28.61 -12.66
CA LEU A 19 -7.31 28.26 -11.29
C LEU A 19 -8.54 27.96 -10.41
N THR A 20 -8.33 27.10 -9.42
CA THR A 20 -9.30 26.80 -8.36
C THR A 20 -9.30 27.90 -7.30
N LEU A 21 -10.40 28.03 -6.54
CA LEU A 21 -10.51 29.00 -5.44
C LEU A 21 -9.34 28.86 -4.44
N ILE A 22 -8.95 27.61 -4.13
CA ILE A 22 -7.84 27.29 -3.23
C ILE A 22 -6.50 27.77 -3.80
N GLN A 23 -6.26 27.57 -5.10
CA GLN A 23 -5.03 28.06 -5.77
C GLN A 23 -4.93 29.59 -5.75
N LEU A 24 -6.07 30.28 -5.87
CA LEU A 24 -6.12 31.75 -5.81
C LEU A 24 -5.78 32.28 -4.42
N VAL A 25 -6.25 31.60 -3.37
CA VAL A 25 -5.90 31.92 -1.98
C VAL A 25 -4.38 31.82 -1.73
N TYR A 26 -3.66 30.92 -2.40
CA TYR A 26 -2.20 30.84 -2.31
C TYR A 26 -1.46 31.90 -3.16
N ALA A 27 -2.09 32.38 -4.24
CA ALA A 27 -1.52 33.43 -5.08
C ALA A 27 -1.52 34.81 -4.39
N ALA A 28 -2.54 35.11 -3.58
CA ALA A 28 -2.65 36.39 -2.88
C ALA A 28 -1.48 36.71 -1.90
N PRO A 29 -1.09 35.82 -0.96
CA PRO A 29 0.01 36.10 -0.03
C PRO A 29 1.37 36.12 -0.74
N THR A 30 1.57 35.29 -1.77
CA THR A 30 2.83 35.27 -2.53
C THR A 30 3.02 36.56 -3.32
N PHE A 31 1.94 37.09 -3.90
CA PHE A 31 1.93 38.42 -4.52
C PHE A 31 2.25 39.53 -3.51
N LEU A 32 1.64 39.51 -2.32
CA LEU A 32 1.92 40.51 -1.28
C LEU A 32 3.37 40.46 -0.77
N ILE A 33 3.94 39.26 -0.61
CA ILE A 33 5.34 39.07 -0.20
C ILE A 33 6.28 39.63 -1.25
N VAL A 34 6.06 39.31 -2.54
CA VAL A 34 6.88 39.83 -3.63
C VAL A 34 6.75 41.35 -3.74
N PHE A 35 5.54 41.88 -3.63
CA PHE A 35 5.28 43.32 -3.64
C PHE A 35 6.03 44.03 -2.51
N PHE A 36 5.96 43.50 -1.29
CA PHE A 36 6.67 44.08 -0.15
C PHE A 36 8.20 44.02 -0.31
N LEU A 37 8.72 42.91 -0.84
CA LEU A 37 10.15 42.71 -1.11
C LEU A 37 10.70 43.74 -2.10
N VAL A 38 9.94 44.02 -3.16
CA VAL A 38 10.35 44.94 -4.23
C VAL A 38 10.20 46.40 -3.80
N PHE A 39 9.10 46.76 -3.15
CA PHE A 39 8.77 48.18 -2.90
C PHE A 39 9.18 48.71 -1.53
N LYS A 40 9.23 47.87 -0.48
CA LYS A 40 9.43 48.34 0.90
C LYS A 40 10.74 47.89 1.54
N SER A 41 11.39 46.86 1.00
CA SER A 41 12.43 46.13 1.75
C SER A 41 13.78 46.83 1.86
N GLY A 42 14.04 47.95 1.16
CA GLY A 42 15.31 48.68 1.24
C GLY A 42 16.56 47.85 0.87
N LEU A 43 16.37 46.66 0.30
CA LEU A 43 17.44 45.73 -0.11
C LEU A 43 18.02 46.16 -1.46
N SER A 44 19.24 45.74 -1.75
CA SER A 44 19.83 45.94 -3.08
C SER A 44 18.96 45.28 -4.16
N LEU A 45 18.77 45.98 -5.28
CA LEU A 45 17.99 45.54 -6.44
C LEU A 45 18.25 44.08 -6.86
N PRO A 46 19.52 43.61 -6.99
CA PRO A 46 19.77 42.21 -7.36
C PRO A 46 19.35 41.21 -6.27
N PHE A 47 19.48 41.57 -5.00
CA PHE A 47 19.15 40.68 -3.88
C PHE A 47 17.63 40.55 -3.69
N SER A 48 16.90 41.66 -3.75
CA SER A 48 15.43 41.64 -3.72
C SER A 48 14.86 40.86 -4.91
N GLY A 49 15.37 41.10 -6.12
CA GLY A 49 14.96 40.39 -7.32
C GLY A 49 15.17 38.88 -7.24
N SER A 50 16.34 38.43 -6.77
CA SER A 50 16.61 37.00 -6.59
C SER A 50 15.65 36.35 -5.59
N LEU A 51 15.32 37.03 -4.50
CA LEU A 51 14.42 36.49 -3.48
C LEU A 51 12.97 36.43 -3.99
N SER A 52 12.53 37.43 -4.76
CA SER A 52 11.22 37.43 -5.42
C SER A 52 11.08 36.27 -6.40
N VAL A 53 12.09 36.00 -7.25
CA VAL A 53 12.07 34.87 -8.19
C VAL A 53 11.92 33.55 -7.44
N PHE A 54 12.64 33.36 -6.34
CA PHE A 54 12.51 32.17 -5.51
C PHE A 54 11.08 31.97 -4.99
N PHE A 55 10.45 33.01 -4.43
CA PHE A 55 9.07 32.92 -3.94
C PHE A 55 8.06 32.67 -5.05
N VAL A 56 8.25 33.26 -6.24
CA VAL A 56 7.39 33.00 -7.41
C VAL A 56 7.53 31.54 -7.87
N CYS A 57 8.75 31.01 -7.95
CA CYS A 57 8.97 29.61 -8.29
C CYS A 57 8.29 28.65 -7.30
N VAL A 58 8.41 28.92 -5.99
CA VAL A 58 7.72 28.14 -4.95
C VAL A 58 6.20 28.26 -5.08
N ALA A 59 5.67 29.45 -5.36
CA ALA A 59 4.24 29.66 -5.58
C ALA A 59 3.71 28.87 -6.78
N LEU A 60 4.42 28.93 -7.91
CA LEU A 60 4.07 28.17 -9.11
C LEU A 60 4.08 26.67 -8.86
N PHE A 61 5.09 26.17 -8.13
CA PHE A 61 5.14 24.77 -7.75
C PHE A 61 3.94 24.35 -6.88
N LEU A 62 3.59 25.15 -5.87
CA LEU A 62 2.43 24.86 -5.00
C LEU A 62 1.11 24.92 -5.75
N ILE A 63 0.95 25.87 -6.68
CA ILE A 63 -0.27 26.09 -7.45
C ILE A 63 -0.47 25.05 -8.55
N PHE A 64 0.54 24.82 -9.40
CA PHE A 64 0.39 24.00 -10.60
C PHE A 64 0.69 22.52 -10.40
N PHE A 65 1.56 22.16 -9.44
CA PHE A 65 1.99 20.78 -9.23
C PHE A 65 1.31 20.11 -8.03
N ASP A 66 0.22 20.68 -7.49
CA ASP A 66 -0.40 20.23 -6.24
C ASP A 66 0.67 20.05 -5.12
N GLY A 67 1.67 20.95 -5.07
CA GLY A 67 2.88 20.78 -4.27
C GLY A 67 2.63 20.53 -2.78
N GLN A 68 1.52 21.05 -2.25
CA GLN A 68 1.05 20.74 -0.89
C GLN A 68 0.80 19.23 -0.67
N LYS A 69 0.16 18.54 -1.61
CA LYS A 69 -0.08 17.09 -1.53
C LYS A 69 1.22 16.33 -1.63
N TYR A 70 2.14 16.78 -2.49
CA TYR A 70 3.46 16.18 -2.61
C TYR A 70 4.24 16.27 -1.30
N VAL A 71 4.34 17.47 -0.70
CA VAL A 71 4.99 17.68 0.60
C VAL A 71 4.33 16.84 1.69
N MET A 72 2.99 16.78 1.72
CA MET A 72 2.26 15.96 2.70
C MET A 72 2.52 14.45 2.51
N ASN A 73 2.62 13.97 1.28
CA ASN A 73 2.91 12.56 1.00
C ASN A 73 4.36 12.20 1.34
N VAL A 74 5.33 13.06 0.99
CA VAL A 74 6.74 12.85 1.31
C VAL A 74 6.96 12.90 2.83
N THR A 75 6.37 13.87 3.52
CA THR A 75 6.45 13.93 4.98
C THR A 75 5.80 12.70 5.62
N LYS A 76 4.62 12.26 5.16
CA LYS A 76 4.00 11.01 5.61
C LYS A 76 4.85 9.79 5.32
N TYR A 77 5.50 9.70 4.16
CA TYR A 77 6.40 8.61 3.81
C TYR A 77 7.63 8.55 4.72
N LEU A 78 8.25 9.70 5.01
CA LEU A 78 9.41 9.80 5.90
C LEU A 78 9.05 9.60 7.38
N LEU A 79 7.84 10.00 7.80
CA LEU A 79 7.37 9.89 9.19
C LEU A 79 6.70 8.55 9.51
N ASN A 80 6.11 7.85 8.53
CA ASN A 80 5.45 6.56 8.76
C ASN A 80 6.44 5.39 8.60
N GLN A 81 7.07 5.10 9.74
CA GLN A 81 7.76 3.85 10.06
C GLN A 81 6.94 2.60 9.72
N GLU A 82 7.65 1.50 9.46
CA GLU A 82 7.12 0.15 9.28
C GLU A 82 5.92 -0.11 10.20
N VAL A 83 4.73 -0.13 9.61
CA VAL A 83 3.51 -0.32 10.39
C VAL A 83 3.41 -1.79 10.75
N LYS A 84 3.56 -2.10 12.05
CA LYS A 84 3.35 -3.46 12.54
C LYS A 84 1.96 -3.96 12.16
N VAL A 85 1.90 -5.22 11.71
CA VAL A 85 0.66 -5.90 11.35
C VAL A 85 -0.33 -5.81 12.51
N ASN A 86 -1.61 -5.56 12.22
CA ASN A 86 -2.72 -5.43 13.19
C ASN A 86 -2.70 -4.17 14.09
N THR A 87 -1.95 -3.11 13.74
CA THR A 87 -2.03 -1.82 14.45
C THR A 87 -3.29 -1.04 14.05
N GLN A 88 -3.84 -0.22 14.96
CA GLN A 88 -5.01 0.64 14.69
C GLN A 88 -4.78 1.60 13.51
N ARG A 89 -3.55 2.13 13.36
CA ARG A 89 -3.14 2.93 12.20
C ARG A 89 -3.27 2.17 10.88
N LEU A 90 -2.85 0.90 10.83
CA LEU A 90 -2.97 0.07 9.63
C LEU A 90 -4.45 -0.18 9.28
N LYS A 91 -5.26 -0.45 10.30
CA LYS A 91 -6.71 -0.63 10.12
C LYS A 91 -7.37 0.63 9.55
N GLN A 92 -6.99 1.82 10.01
CA GLN A 92 -7.49 3.08 9.45
C GLN A 92 -7.00 3.31 8.02
N LEU A 93 -5.74 2.98 7.71
CA LEU A 93 -5.19 3.12 6.36
C LEU A 93 -5.87 2.20 5.34
N VAL A 94 -6.19 0.96 5.73
CA VAL A 94 -6.82 -0.06 4.87
C VAL A 94 -8.35 -0.10 5.05
N ASP A 95 -8.93 0.84 5.81
CA ASP A 95 -10.37 0.93 6.10
C ASP A 95 -10.97 -0.37 6.71
N ILE A 96 -10.27 -0.98 7.67
CA ILE A 96 -10.76 -2.15 8.42
C ILE A 96 -11.45 -1.66 9.69
N GLN A 97 -12.78 -1.83 9.76
CA GLN A 97 -13.57 -1.48 10.95
C GLN A 97 -13.45 -2.55 12.03
N GLN A 98 -13.68 -3.80 11.66
CA GLN A 98 -13.70 -4.92 12.60
C GLN A 98 -13.29 -6.23 11.94
N ILE A 99 -12.64 -7.10 12.71
CA ILE A 99 -12.31 -8.47 12.32
C ILE A 99 -13.05 -9.40 13.29
N LYS A 100 -13.90 -10.29 12.77
CA LYS A 100 -14.61 -11.31 13.55
C LYS A 100 -14.34 -12.68 12.93
N GLY A 101 -13.44 -13.44 13.56
CA GLY A 101 -12.98 -14.72 13.01
C GLY A 101 -12.40 -14.55 11.61
N ASN A 102 -13.02 -15.21 10.63
CA ASN A 102 -12.59 -15.21 9.23
C ASN A 102 -13.22 -14.08 8.40
N VAL A 103 -14.01 -13.21 9.02
CA VAL A 103 -14.71 -12.12 8.33
C VAL A 103 -14.07 -10.79 8.71
N VAL A 104 -13.70 -10.03 7.68
CA VAL A 104 -13.20 -8.66 7.76
C VAL A 104 -14.31 -7.71 7.32
N GLN A 105 -14.67 -6.76 8.18
CA GLN A 105 -15.65 -5.73 7.88
C GLN A 105 -14.93 -4.41 7.57
N THR A 106 -15.20 -3.89 6.37
CA THR A 106 -14.74 -2.59 5.86
C THR A 106 -15.91 -1.61 5.92
N SER A 107 -15.68 -0.31 5.73
CA SER A 107 -16.77 0.68 5.77
C SER A 107 -17.82 0.52 4.67
N LYS A 108 -17.49 -0.20 3.60
CA LYS A 108 -18.38 -0.41 2.44
C LYS A 108 -18.81 -1.86 2.23
N THR A 109 -17.97 -2.82 2.61
CA THR A 109 -18.16 -4.24 2.25
C THR A 109 -17.74 -5.16 3.39
N LYS A 110 -18.12 -6.44 3.28
CA LYS A 110 -17.63 -7.53 4.12
C LYS A 110 -16.84 -8.51 3.26
N LEU A 111 -15.72 -8.96 3.78
CA LEU A 111 -14.80 -9.88 3.11
C LEU A 111 -14.67 -11.14 3.98
N ALA A 112 -14.80 -12.31 3.39
CA ALA A 112 -14.48 -13.58 4.06
C ALA A 112 -13.11 -14.07 3.56
N VAL A 113 -12.21 -14.38 4.50
CA VAL A 113 -10.89 -14.92 4.21
C VAL A 113 -10.87 -16.38 4.64
N LEU A 114 -10.68 -17.28 3.69
CA LEU A 114 -10.64 -18.72 3.94
C LEU A 114 -9.23 -19.23 3.68
N GLU A 115 -8.65 -19.89 4.68
CA GLU A 115 -7.44 -20.67 4.51
C GLU A 115 -7.81 -22.03 3.91
N VAL A 116 -7.13 -22.41 2.82
CA VAL A 116 -7.35 -23.69 2.14
C VAL A 116 -6.05 -24.47 2.20
N THR A 117 -6.15 -25.74 2.59
CA THR A 117 -5.00 -26.64 2.61
C THR A 117 -4.84 -27.30 1.23
N PRO A 118 -3.59 -27.40 0.72
CA PRO A 118 -3.36 -28.06 -0.55
C PRO A 118 -3.63 -29.56 -0.46
N LEU A 119 -4.20 -30.09 -1.54
CA LEU A 119 -4.48 -31.51 -1.72
C LEU A 119 -3.48 -32.09 -2.72
N ASN A 120 -2.93 -33.28 -2.43
CA ASN A 120 -2.10 -34.05 -3.36
C ASN A 120 -2.95 -34.69 -4.47
N PHE A 121 -3.49 -33.85 -5.37
CA PHE A 121 -4.43 -34.26 -6.41
C PHE A 121 -3.87 -35.35 -7.32
N MET A 122 -2.57 -35.29 -7.64
CA MET A 122 -1.92 -36.26 -8.53
C MET A 122 -1.87 -37.69 -7.97
N LEU A 123 -1.86 -37.85 -6.64
CA LEU A 123 -1.81 -39.15 -5.98
C LEU A 123 -3.19 -39.84 -5.87
N LYS A 124 -4.26 -39.15 -6.29
CA LYS A 124 -5.63 -39.68 -6.21
C LYS A 124 -5.92 -40.61 -7.38
N GLN A 125 -6.85 -41.54 -7.16
CA GLN A 125 -7.36 -42.42 -8.23
C GLN A 125 -8.17 -41.61 -9.24
N GLU A 126 -8.29 -42.09 -10.48
CA GLU A 126 -8.95 -41.33 -11.55
C GLU A 126 -10.41 -41.00 -11.24
N GLN A 127 -11.15 -41.95 -10.64
CA GLN A 127 -12.53 -41.72 -10.20
C GLN A 127 -12.62 -40.64 -9.12
N GLU A 128 -11.71 -40.64 -8.14
CA GLU A 128 -11.66 -39.61 -7.11
C GLU A 128 -11.32 -38.24 -7.70
N LYS A 129 -10.36 -38.18 -8.63
CA LYS A 129 -9.97 -36.95 -9.34
C LYS A 129 -11.18 -36.33 -10.06
N GLN A 130 -11.94 -37.13 -10.78
CA GLN A 130 -13.16 -36.69 -11.47
C GLN A 130 -14.20 -36.15 -10.47
N GLY A 131 -14.41 -36.85 -9.34
CA GLY A 131 -15.31 -36.39 -8.28
C GLY A 131 -14.89 -35.04 -7.69
N ILE A 132 -13.60 -34.85 -7.42
CA ILE A 132 -13.04 -33.59 -6.93
C ILE A 132 -13.24 -32.46 -7.95
N LEU A 133 -13.01 -32.72 -9.24
CA LEU A 133 -13.20 -31.72 -10.31
C LEU A 133 -14.66 -31.29 -10.43
N ILE A 134 -15.60 -32.25 -10.45
CA ILE A 134 -17.04 -31.95 -10.53
C ILE A 134 -17.49 -31.17 -9.29
N GLY A 135 -17.01 -31.55 -8.10
CA GLY A 135 -17.28 -30.83 -6.86
C GLY A 135 -16.76 -29.39 -6.90
N PHE A 136 -15.52 -29.19 -7.36
CA PHE A 136 -14.91 -27.87 -7.50
C PHE A 136 -15.65 -27.00 -8.52
N GLN A 137 -16.07 -27.57 -9.65
CA GLN A 137 -16.88 -26.87 -10.65
C GLN A 137 -18.22 -26.41 -10.06
N LYS A 138 -18.93 -27.30 -9.33
CA LYS A 138 -20.18 -26.93 -8.65
C LYS A 138 -19.98 -25.82 -7.63
N PHE A 139 -18.88 -25.87 -6.86
CA PHE A 139 -18.52 -24.80 -5.94
C PHE A 139 -18.30 -23.47 -6.66
N LEU A 140 -17.52 -23.44 -7.75
CA LEU A 140 -17.30 -22.21 -8.51
C LEU A 140 -18.60 -21.64 -9.09
N ASN A 141 -19.48 -22.51 -9.58
CA ASN A 141 -20.79 -22.10 -10.11
C ASN A 141 -21.74 -21.58 -9.03
N SER A 142 -21.50 -21.91 -7.76
CA SER A 142 -22.34 -21.45 -6.63
C SER A 142 -21.96 -20.06 -6.12
N LEU A 143 -20.82 -19.50 -6.57
CA LEU A 143 -20.35 -18.19 -6.12
C LEU A 143 -21.08 -17.08 -6.87
N ASP A 144 -21.85 -16.27 -6.14
CA ASP A 144 -22.58 -15.09 -6.63
C ASP A 144 -21.88 -13.76 -6.28
N PHE A 145 -20.65 -13.83 -5.74
CA PHE A 145 -19.84 -12.67 -5.32
C PHE A 145 -18.41 -12.76 -5.89
N PRO A 146 -17.69 -11.61 -6.01
CA PRO A 146 -16.31 -11.61 -6.48
C PRO A 146 -15.39 -12.37 -5.52
N VAL A 147 -14.60 -13.29 -6.07
CA VAL A 147 -13.62 -14.09 -5.32
C VAL A 147 -12.20 -13.77 -5.78
N GLN A 148 -11.29 -13.69 -4.81
CA GLN A 148 -9.86 -13.56 -5.05
C GLN A 148 -9.15 -14.80 -4.54
N ILE A 149 -8.42 -15.49 -5.42
CA ILE A 149 -7.57 -16.62 -5.05
C ILE A 149 -6.15 -16.10 -4.86
N HIS A 150 -5.64 -16.17 -3.63
CA HIS A 150 -4.27 -15.81 -3.32
C HIS A 150 -3.44 -17.07 -3.08
N ILE A 151 -2.42 -17.28 -3.91
CA ILE A 151 -1.49 -18.38 -3.78
C ILE A 151 -0.14 -17.80 -3.34
N SER A 152 0.32 -18.21 -2.17
CA SER A 152 1.63 -17.84 -1.65
C SER A 152 2.44 -19.09 -1.37
N SER A 153 3.65 -19.14 -1.94
CA SER A 153 4.63 -20.18 -1.67
C SER A 153 5.65 -19.64 -0.67
N ASN A 154 5.68 -20.23 0.52
CA ASN A 154 6.69 -19.91 1.51
C ASN A 154 7.79 -20.98 1.45
N THR A 155 9.05 -20.54 1.38
CA THR A 155 10.18 -21.47 1.54
C THR A 155 10.10 -22.12 2.92
N ILE A 156 10.03 -23.46 2.98
CA ILE A 156 10.06 -24.18 4.26
C ILE A 156 11.40 -23.91 4.96
N SER A 157 11.34 -23.25 6.12
CA SER A 157 12.51 -23.00 6.94
C SER A 157 12.78 -24.21 7.84
N ILE A 158 13.74 -25.04 7.45
CA ILE A 158 14.22 -26.17 8.26
C ILE A 158 15.06 -25.72 9.47
N ARG A 159 15.28 -24.42 9.68
CA ARG A 159 16.13 -23.90 10.77
C ARG A 159 15.65 -24.36 12.15
N LYS A 160 14.34 -24.44 12.39
CA LYS A 160 13.78 -24.95 13.66
C LYS A 160 14.13 -26.42 13.86
N HIS A 161 14.01 -27.23 12.81
CA HIS A 161 14.38 -28.64 12.82
C HIS A 161 15.89 -28.82 13.05
N LEU A 162 16.73 -28.03 12.38
CA LEU A 162 18.19 -28.06 12.58
C LEU A 162 18.58 -27.70 14.01
N LYS A 163 17.98 -26.66 14.60
CA LYS A 163 18.21 -26.31 16.02
C LYS A 163 17.75 -27.41 16.97
N TYR A 164 16.65 -28.09 16.67
CA TYR A 164 16.18 -29.22 17.45
C TYR A 164 17.17 -30.39 17.38
N LEU A 165 17.66 -30.73 16.19
CA LEU A 165 18.67 -31.76 15.99
C LEU A 165 19.97 -31.40 16.71
N GLU A 166 20.46 -30.17 16.58
CA GLU A 166 21.67 -29.70 17.26
C GLU A 166 21.60 -29.93 18.77
N LYS A 167 20.45 -29.62 19.40
CA LYS A 167 20.21 -29.85 20.83
C LYS A 167 20.25 -31.35 21.19
N LYS A 168 19.61 -32.20 20.39
CA LYS A 168 19.61 -33.67 20.63
C LYS A 168 20.98 -34.29 20.40
N THR A 169 21.75 -33.77 19.46
CA THR A 169 23.04 -34.32 19.04
C THR A 169 24.22 -33.63 19.72
N LYS A 170 24.00 -32.88 20.82
CA LYS A 170 25.05 -32.24 21.63
C LYS A 170 26.20 -33.18 22.02
N LYS A 171 25.89 -34.44 22.31
CA LYS A 171 26.88 -35.47 22.68
C LYS A 171 27.65 -36.04 21.47
N ARG A 172 27.24 -35.73 20.23
CA ARG A 172 27.81 -36.27 18.97
C ARG A 172 27.91 -35.19 17.87
N PRO A 173 28.73 -34.15 18.06
CA PRO A 173 28.79 -33.00 17.14
C PRO A 173 29.20 -33.37 15.70
N ALA A 174 30.01 -34.41 15.51
CA ALA A 174 30.42 -34.89 14.19
C ALA A 174 29.22 -35.34 13.31
N LEU A 175 28.22 -35.98 13.93
CA LEU A 175 27.05 -36.52 13.22
C LEU A 175 26.13 -35.39 12.74
N PHE A 176 25.96 -34.34 13.55
CA PHE A 176 25.23 -33.14 13.15
C PHE A 176 25.92 -32.42 11.98
N LYS A 177 27.25 -32.29 12.03
CA LYS A 177 28.03 -31.66 10.95
C LYS A 177 27.88 -32.41 9.61
N SER A 178 27.92 -33.74 9.64
CA SER A 178 27.69 -34.59 8.46
C SER A 178 26.28 -34.40 7.88
N TYR A 179 25.25 -34.34 8.74
CA TYR A 179 23.88 -34.12 8.31
C TYR A 179 23.69 -32.75 7.63
N CYS A 180 24.28 -31.68 8.21
CA CYS A 180 24.25 -30.35 7.61
C CYS A 180 24.93 -30.29 6.23
N GLN A 181 25.93 -31.14 5.97
CA GLN A 181 26.63 -31.20 4.70
C GLN A 181 25.78 -31.81 3.57
N HIS A 182 24.85 -32.71 3.89
CA HIS A 182 23.94 -33.34 2.93
C HIS A 182 22.70 -32.48 2.59
N LEU A 183 22.45 -31.43 3.37
CA LEU A 183 21.33 -30.50 3.16
C LEU A 183 21.70 -29.29 2.29
N ARG A 184 22.94 -29.24 1.82
CA ARG A 184 23.48 -28.21 0.92
C ARG A 184 23.40 -28.69 -0.51
#